data_AF-A0A838FXJ8-F1
#
_entry.id   AF-A0A838FXJ8-F1
#
_cell.length_a   1.000
_cell.length_b   1.000
_cell.length_c   1.000
_cell.angle_alpha   90.00
_cell.angle_beta   90.00
_cell.angle_gamma   90.00
#
_symmetry.space_group_name_H-M   'P 1'
#
loop_
_entity.id
_entity.type
_entity.pdbx_description
1 polymer ?
#
loop_
_entity_poly.entity_id
_entity_poly.type
_entity_poly.pdbx_seq_one_letter_code
_entity_poly.pdbx_strand_id
1 'polypeptide(L)'
;MGSALDSQQRVFLHVGAPKTGTTFVQSVLFRYRNELAAQGLSYPAERYDDHFFAAVDLQDLDFSGEARPEATGTWEQVAARVRSWPGTSVVSHDVFAGAAEGHVEAAVADLAPAEVHVIFTARDLARQLPSHWQEDVKHGQTGTFSDWYAGVARHDDSDWQLRWF
;
A
#
# COMPACT_ATOMS: atom_id res chain seq x y z
N MET A 1 -2.54 36.46 -4.17
CA MET A 1 -1.58 36.22 -3.08
C MET A 1 -1.85 34.82 -2.55
N GLY A 2 -1.17 33.83 -3.11
CA GLY A 2 -1.25 32.45 -2.62
C GLY A 2 -0.50 32.38 -1.30
N SER A 3 -1.22 31.96 -0.25
CA SER A 3 -0.62 31.56 1.02
C SER A 3 0.55 30.61 0.72
N ALA A 4 1.69 30.86 1.36
CA ALA A 4 2.78 29.90 1.45
C ALA A 4 2.20 28.62 2.06
N LEU A 5 1.70 27.71 1.22
CA LEU A 5 1.54 26.32 1.59
C LEU A 5 2.95 25.88 1.95
N ASP A 6 3.11 25.61 3.23
CA ASP A 6 4.30 25.18 3.93
C ASP A 6 5.34 24.53 3.00
N SER A 7 6.56 25.05 3.01
CA SER A 7 7.68 24.58 2.16
C SER A 7 8.16 23.17 2.51
N GLN A 8 7.37 22.43 3.27
CA GLN A 8 7.62 21.07 3.73
C GLN A 8 7.12 20.08 2.67
N GLN A 9 8.00 19.19 2.25
CA GLN A 9 7.62 18.02 1.47
C GLN A 9 6.66 17.18 2.32
N ARG A 10 5.61 16.65 1.69
CA ARG A 10 4.59 15.83 2.37
C ARG A 10 4.34 14.55 1.59
N VAL A 11 4.14 13.46 2.29
CA VAL A 11 3.82 12.16 1.69
C VAL A 11 2.57 11.61 2.33
N PHE A 12 1.54 11.42 1.51
CA PHE A 12 0.36 10.66 1.93
C PHE A 12 0.57 9.19 1.57
N LEU A 13 0.80 8.36 2.59
CA LEU A 13 0.93 6.92 2.44
C LEU A 13 -0.44 6.28 2.67
N HIS A 14 -1.13 5.93 1.58
CA HIS A 14 -2.43 5.26 1.62
C HIS A 14 -2.24 3.74 1.67
N VAL A 15 -2.40 3.18 2.87
CA VAL A 15 -1.99 1.81 3.22
C VAL A 15 -3.11 0.77 3.17
N GLY A 16 -4.32 1.12 2.74
CA GLY A 16 -5.43 0.17 2.78
C GLY A 16 -6.52 0.61 3.74
N ALA A 17 -7.24 -0.30 4.41
CA ALA A 17 -7.00 -1.76 4.46
C ALA A 17 -7.36 -2.52 3.17
N PRO A 18 -6.92 -3.78 3.00
CA PRO A 18 -7.44 -4.64 1.93
C PRO A 18 -8.97 -4.67 1.88
N LYS A 19 -9.53 -4.76 0.67
CA LYS A 19 -10.99 -4.88 0.42
C LYS A 19 -11.82 -3.65 0.83
N THR A 20 -11.21 -2.46 0.95
CA THR A 20 -11.89 -1.19 1.24
C THR A 20 -12.05 -0.28 0.01
N GLY A 21 -11.71 -0.76 -1.18
CA GLY A 21 -11.77 0.03 -2.42
C GLY A 21 -10.45 0.68 -2.82
N THR A 22 -9.33 0.22 -2.26
CA THR A 22 -7.97 0.64 -2.59
C THR A 22 -7.66 0.60 -4.07
N THR A 23 -8.05 -0.48 -4.77
CA THR A 23 -7.86 -0.62 -6.21
C THR A 23 -8.51 0.52 -7.00
N PHE A 24 -9.70 0.98 -6.59
CA PHE A 24 -10.36 2.11 -7.25
C PHE A 24 -9.52 3.39 -7.08
N VAL A 25 -9.11 3.70 -5.86
CA VAL A 25 -8.27 4.87 -5.55
C VAL A 25 -6.95 4.83 -6.34
N GLN A 26 -6.24 3.70 -6.30
CA GLN A 26 -4.98 3.49 -7.02
C GLN A 26 -5.16 3.63 -8.54
N SER A 27 -6.25 3.08 -9.11
CA SER A 27 -6.54 3.19 -10.54
C SER A 27 -6.75 4.63 -10.99
N VAL A 28 -7.46 5.43 -10.19
CA VAL A 28 -7.70 6.85 -10.49
C VAL A 28 -6.40 7.64 -10.35
N LEU A 29 -5.64 7.44 -9.27
CA LEU A 29 -4.37 8.13 -9.04
C LEU A 29 -3.36 7.84 -10.17
N PHE A 30 -3.19 6.58 -10.55
CA PHE A 30 -2.28 6.21 -11.63
C PHE A 30 -2.73 6.76 -12.99
N ARG A 31 -4.03 6.65 -13.29
CA ARG A 31 -4.61 7.08 -14.57
C ARG A 31 -4.41 8.58 -14.80
N TYR A 32 -4.55 9.40 -13.76
CA TYR A 32 -4.49 10.87 -13.86
C TYR A 32 -3.20 11.47 -13.28
N ARG A 33 -2.14 10.67 -13.11
CA ARG A 33 -0.90 11.11 -12.44
C ARG A 33 -0.24 12.34 -13.08
N ASN A 34 -0.34 12.50 -14.39
CA ASN A 34 0.24 13.66 -15.09
C ASN A 34 -0.56 14.93 -14.81
N GLU A 35 -1.89 14.83 -14.82
CA GLU A 35 -2.81 15.92 -14.49
C GLU A 35 -2.72 16.32 -13.02
N LEU A 36 -2.51 15.35 -12.13
CA LEU A 36 -2.24 15.58 -10.71
C LEU A 36 -0.87 16.28 -10.52
N ALA A 37 0.17 15.84 -11.23
CA ALA A 37 1.49 16.44 -11.16
C ALA A 37 1.47 17.90 -11.63
N ALA A 38 0.72 18.22 -12.69
CA ALA A 38 0.50 19.59 -13.15
C ALA A 38 -0.20 20.48 -12.08
N GLN A 39 -0.86 19.87 -11.10
CA GLN A 39 -1.51 20.54 -9.96
C GLN A 39 -0.68 20.47 -8.66
N GLY A 40 0.57 20.00 -8.72
CA GLY A 40 1.47 19.93 -7.57
C GLY A 40 1.39 18.63 -6.75
N LEU A 41 0.63 17.63 -7.22
CA LEU A 41 0.50 16.33 -6.54
C LEU A 41 1.19 15.22 -7.34
N SER A 42 2.27 14.66 -6.79
CA SER A 42 2.97 13.54 -7.39
C SER A 42 2.33 12.20 -7.02
N TYR A 43 2.17 11.32 -8.01
CA TYR A 43 1.95 9.89 -7.81
C TYR A 43 3.17 9.17 -8.39
N PRO A 44 4.17 8.81 -7.56
CA PRO A 44 5.53 8.42 -7.97
C PRO A 44 5.60 7.00 -8.54
N ALA A 45 4.87 6.76 -9.63
CA ALA A 45 4.77 5.48 -10.33
C ALA A 45 4.88 5.67 -11.85
N GLU A 46 5.74 4.87 -12.48
CA GLU A 46 5.88 4.77 -13.93
C GLU A 46 4.96 3.67 -14.49
N ARG A 47 4.86 2.55 -13.77
CA ARG A 47 3.94 1.44 -14.04
C ARG A 47 2.87 1.35 -12.97
N TYR A 48 1.75 0.71 -13.31
CA TYR A 48 0.61 0.57 -12.40
C TYR A 48 0.96 -0.22 -11.13
N ASP A 49 1.85 -1.20 -11.26
CA ASP A 49 2.29 -2.14 -10.24
C ASP A 49 3.51 -1.66 -9.42
N ASP A 50 4.04 -0.45 -9.67
CA ASP A 50 5.23 0.02 -8.96
C ASP A 50 5.00 0.14 -7.44
N HIS A 51 3.85 0.64 -7.00
CA HIS A 51 3.54 0.73 -5.58
C HIS A 51 3.27 -0.64 -4.94
N PHE A 52 2.81 -1.63 -5.72
CA PHE A 52 2.70 -3.01 -5.25
C PHE A 52 4.09 -3.57 -4.97
N PHE A 53 4.99 -3.49 -5.95
CA PHE A 53 6.35 -4.00 -5.81
C PHE A 53 7.13 -3.26 -4.73
N ALA A 54 6.97 -1.93 -4.62
CA ALA A 54 7.60 -1.16 -3.55
C ALA A 54 7.14 -1.60 -2.16
N ALA A 55 5.87 -1.98 -2.00
CA ALA A 55 5.36 -2.51 -0.74
C ALA A 55 5.92 -3.92 -0.43
N VAL A 56 6.10 -4.75 -1.45
CA VAL A 56 6.72 -6.08 -1.33
C VAL A 56 8.20 -5.97 -0.97
N ASP A 57 8.94 -5.08 -1.64
CA ASP A 57 10.37 -4.83 -1.44
C ASP A 57 10.67 -4.25 -0.07
N LEU A 58 9.93 -3.23 0.38
CA LEU A 58 10.10 -2.64 1.71
C LEU A 58 10.01 -3.64 2.86
N GLN A 59 9.21 -4.70 2.67
CA GLN A 59 8.86 -5.65 3.71
C GLN A 59 9.50 -7.03 3.52
N ASP A 60 10.38 -7.19 2.51
CA ASP A 60 11.00 -8.46 2.13
C ASP A 60 9.98 -9.62 1.99
N LEU A 61 8.83 -9.35 1.33
CA LEU A 61 7.72 -10.30 1.29
C LEU A 61 7.85 -11.36 0.19
N ASP A 62 7.69 -12.63 0.58
CA ASP A 62 7.30 -13.70 -0.34
C ASP A 62 5.79 -13.63 -0.64
N PHE A 63 5.42 -12.89 -1.69
CA PHE A 63 4.02 -12.65 -2.02
C PHE A 63 3.39 -13.88 -2.68
N SER A 64 2.33 -14.44 -2.07
CA SER A 64 1.72 -15.71 -2.49
C SER A 64 2.65 -16.93 -2.39
N GLY A 65 3.60 -16.91 -1.44
CA GLY A 65 4.57 -18.01 -1.26
C GLY A 65 5.62 -18.10 -2.36
N GLU A 66 5.75 -17.05 -3.18
CA GLU A 66 6.72 -16.93 -4.25
C GLU A 66 7.56 -15.67 -4.04
N ALA A 67 8.88 -15.82 -4.18
CA ALA A 67 9.78 -14.68 -4.24
C ALA A 67 9.42 -13.79 -5.44
N ARG A 68 9.52 -12.48 -5.26
CA ARG A 68 9.29 -11.46 -6.30
C ARG A 68 10.61 -10.75 -6.63
N PRO A 69 11.54 -11.38 -7.37
CA PRO A 69 12.82 -10.74 -7.70
C PRO A 69 12.67 -9.44 -8.48
N GLU A 70 11.56 -9.25 -9.18
CA GLU A 70 11.20 -8.00 -9.85
C GLU A 70 10.90 -6.84 -8.88
N ALA A 71 10.65 -7.13 -7.60
CA ALA A 71 10.44 -6.12 -6.57
C ALA A 71 11.75 -5.50 -6.08
N THR A 72 12.90 -6.16 -6.26
CA THR A 72 14.17 -5.73 -5.69
C THR A 72 14.52 -4.27 -6.04
N GLY A 73 14.62 -3.43 -5.01
CA GLY A 73 14.98 -2.02 -5.10
C GLY A 73 13.86 -1.10 -5.59
N THR A 74 12.63 -1.60 -5.74
CA THR A 74 11.48 -0.78 -6.16
C THR A 74 11.04 0.19 -5.06
N TRP A 75 11.22 -0.14 -3.78
CA TRP A 75 10.95 0.78 -2.67
C TRP A 75 11.80 2.03 -2.79
N GLU A 76 13.12 1.87 -2.91
CA GLU A 76 14.04 3.01 -3.01
C GLU A 76 13.80 3.83 -4.28
N GLN A 77 13.39 3.21 -5.39
CA GLN A 77 13.00 3.96 -6.59
C GLN A 77 11.78 4.86 -6.34
N VAL A 78 10.76 4.36 -5.63
CA VAL A 78 9.58 5.16 -5.25
C VAL A 78 9.98 6.25 -4.25
N ALA A 79 10.75 5.92 -3.21
CA ALA A 79 11.22 6.88 -2.21
C ALA A 79 12.09 7.99 -2.82
N ALA A 80 12.98 7.66 -3.76
CA ALA A 80 13.78 8.64 -4.50
C ALA A 80 12.90 9.60 -5.35
N ARG A 81 11.86 9.09 -6.01
CA ARG A 81 10.89 9.93 -6.73
C ARG A 81 10.12 10.84 -5.79
N VAL A 82 9.76 10.37 -4.60
CA VAL A 82 9.16 11.20 -3.54
C VAL A 82 10.11 12.32 -3.12
N ARG A 83 11.35 12.00 -2.75
CA ARG A 83 12.34 12.97 -2.28
C ARG A 83 12.70 14.01 -3.34
N SER A 84 12.65 13.65 -4.62
CA SER A 84 12.93 14.58 -5.73
C SER A 84 11.75 15.49 -6.12
N TRP A 85 10.52 15.22 -5.63
CA TRP A 85 9.37 16.07 -5.90
C TRP A 85 9.26 17.22 -4.89
N PRO A 86 9.31 18.49 -5.33
CA PRO A 86 9.12 19.64 -4.45
C PRO A 86 7.62 19.83 -4.16
N GLY A 87 7.09 19.11 -3.17
CA GLY A 87 5.70 19.27 -2.74
C GLY A 87 5.08 18.02 -2.13
N THR A 88 3.85 17.73 -2.54
CA THR A 88 3.07 16.61 -2.00
C THR A 88 3.14 15.40 -2.93
N SER A 89 3.40 14.23 -2.35
CA SER A 89 3.35 12.94 -3.03
C SER A 89 2.30 12.03 -2.40
N VAL A 90 1.73 11.11 -3.19
CA VAL A 90 0.83 10.05 -2.72
C VAL A 90 1.41 8.71 -3.10
N VAL A 91 1.77 7.89 -2.12
CA VAL A 91 2.16 6.49 -2.30
C VAL A 91 0.98 5.63 -1.84
N SER A 92 0.55 4.67 -2.66
CA SER A 92 -0.67 3.91 -2.36
C SER A 92 -0.57 2.45 -2.75
N HIS A 93 -0.61 1.59 -1.74
CA HIS A 93 -0.88 0.17 -1.88
C HIS A 93 -1.39 -0.40 -0.54
N ASP A 94 -2.36 -1.30 -0.56
CA ASP A 94 -2.89 -1.91 0.67
C ASP A 94 -1.93 -2.90 1.32
N VAL A 95 -0.96 -3.41 0.55
CA VAL A 95 0.18 -4.20 1.07
C VAL A 95 1.05 -3.41 2.06
N PHE A 96 0.94 -2.09 2.17
CA PHE A 96 1.69 -1.37 3.21
C PHE A 96 1.10 -1.53 4.63
N ALA A 97 -0.18 -1.88 4.80
CA ALA A 97 -0.82 -1.99 6.13
C ALA A 97 -0.28 -3.09 7.07
N GLY A 98 0.55 -4.00 6.58
CA GLY A 98 1.05 -5.19 7.26
C GLY A 98 2.53 -5.08 7.56
N ALA A 99 3.10 -3.88 7.34
CA ALA A 99 4.48 -3.59 7.64
C ALA A 99 4.73 -3.74 9.14
N ALA A 100 5.72 -4.59 9.48
CA ALA A 100 6.24 -4.68 10.84
C ALA A 100 6.93 -3.36 11.25
N GLU A 101 7.05 -3.14 12.56
CA GLU A 101 7.59 -1.90 13.15
C GLU A 101 8.92 -1.46 12.52
N GLY A 102 9.87 -2.40 12.33
CA GLY A 102 11.16 -2.09 11.70
C GLY A 102 11.06 -1.61 10.24
N HIS A 103 10.10 -2.14 9.46
CA HIS A 103 9.86 -1.67 8.09
C HIS A 103 9.20 -0.30 8.08
N VAL A 104 8.35 0.00 9.06
CA VAL A 104 7.73 1.34 9.22
C VAL A 104 8.81 2.38 9.55
N GLU A 105 9.72 2.07 10.48
CA GLU A 105 10.83 2.95 10.82
C GLU A 105 11.74 3.22 9.62
N ALA A 106 12.11 2.17 8.88
CA ALA A 106 12.89 2.30 7.65
C ALA A 106 12.18 3.17 6.60
N ALA A 107 10.89 2.92 6.37
CA ALA A 107 10.11 3.70 5.40
C ALA A 107 10.04 5.18 5.76
N VAL A 108 9.80 5.50 7.03
CA VAL A 108 9.77 6.90 7.50
C VAL A 108 11.13 7.57 7.37
N ALA A 109 12.22 6.86 7.67
CA ALA A 109 13.57 7.36 7.49
C ALA A 109 13.89 7.63 6.01
N ASP A 110 13.52 6.70 5.12
CA ASP A 110 13.76 6.81 3.68
C ASP A 110 12.94 7.93 3.02
N LEU A 111 11.78 8.28 3.57
CA LEU A 111 10.94 9.38 3.08
C LEU A 111 11.36 10.75 3.60
N ALA A 112 12.31 10.83 4.54
CA ALA A 112 12.82 12.09 5.05
C ALA A 112 13.40 12.97 3.91
N PRO A 113 13.22 14.31 3.97
CA PRO A 113 12.70 15.09 5.10
C PRO A 113 11.18 15.26 5.08
N ALA A 114 10.44 14.51 4.26
CA ALA A 114 9.01 14.73 4.11
C ALA A 114 8.22 14.38 5.39
N GLU A 115 7.19 15.18 5.68
CA GLU A 115 6.18 14.83 6.68
C GLU A 115 5.30 13.70 6.15
N VAL A 116 5.29 12.57 6.86
CA VAL A 116 4.53 11.37 6.48
C VAL A 116 3.14 11.41 7.12
N HIS A 117 2.11 11.40 6.27
CA HIS A 117 0.71 11.25 6.66
C HIS A 117 0.19 9.88 6.24
N VAL A 118 -0.28 9.08 7.20
CA VAL A 118 -0.85 7.77 6.91
C VAL A 118 -2.35 7.89 6.66
N ILE A 119 -2.82 7.33 5.54
CA ILE A 119 -4.25 7.21 5.22
C ILE A 119 -4.65 5.74 5.35
N PHE A 120 -5.54 5.47 6.30
CA PHE A 120 -6.20 4.18 6.45
C PHE A 120 -7.69 4.34 6.16
N THR A 121 -8.18 3.56 5.21
CA THR A 121 -9.57 3.39 4.84
C THR A 121 -10.11 2.13 5.51
N ALA A 122 -11.33 2.20 6.02
CA ALA A 122 -11.96 1.12 6.76
C ALA A 122 -13.26 0.68 6.09
N ARG A 123 -13.63 -0.59 6.30
CA ARG A 123 -14.91 -1.19 5.93
C ARG A 123 -15.40 -2.02 7.10
N ASP A 124 -16.70 -2.18 7.26
CA ASP A 124 -17.24 -3.10 8.26
C ASP A 124 -16.75 -4.53 7.98
N LEU A 125 -16.36 -5.22 9.06
CA LEU A 125 -15.82 -6.57 9.00
C LEU A 125 -16.80 -7.57 8.38
N ALA A 126 -18.11 -7.37 8.60
CA ALA A 126 -19.16 -8.23 8.04
C ALA A 126 -19.16 -8.25 6.50
N ARG A 127 -18.67 -7.20 5.84
CA ARG A 127 -18.47 -7.15 4.38
C ARG A 127 -17.02 -7.36 3.96
N GLN A 128 -16.05 -6.96 4.78
CA GLN A 128 -14.62 -7.09 4.47
C GLN A 128 -14.16 -8.55 4.49
N LEU A 129 -14.52 -9.30 5.54
CA LEU A 129 -14.09 -10.69 5.73
C LEU A 129 -14.63 -11.62 4.62
N PRO A 130 -15.93 -11.63 4.27
CA PRO A 130 -16.39 -12.44 3.14
C PRO A 130 -15.79 -12.01 1.80
N SER A 131 -15.50 -10.71 1.63
CA SER A 131 -14.88 -10.21 0.40
C SER A 131 -13.44 -10.70 0.26
N HIS A 132 -12.72 -10.91 1.36
CA HIS A 132 -11.38 -11.48 1.34
C HIS A 132 -11.43 -12.98 1.00
N TRP A 133 -12.22 -13.76 1.75
CA TRP A 133 -12.43 -15.18 1.46
C TRP A 133 -12.86 -15.45 0.01
N GLN A 134 -13.76 -14.62 -0.55
CA GLN A 134 -14.17 -14.74 -1.95
C GLN A 134 -13.03 -14.46 -2.94
N GLU A 135 -12.06 -13.62 -2.58
CA GLU A 135 -10.87 -13.42 -3.39
C GLU A 135 -9.96 -14.64 -3.35
N ASP A 136 -9.78 -15.25 -2.18
CA ASP A 136 -9.01 -16.48 -2.03
C ASP A 136 -9.59 -17.62 -2.88
N VAL A 137 -10.92 -17.75 -2.88
CA VAL A 137 -11.63 -18.70 -3.75
C VAL A 137 -11.36 -18.43 -5.23
N LYS A 138 -11.34 -17.15 -5.65
CA LYS A 138 -10.99 -16.80 -7.04
C LYS A 138 -9.54 -17.13 -7.38
N HIS A 139 -8.64 -17.07 -6.40
CA HIS A 139 -7.25 -17.48 -6.52
C HIS A 139 -7.03 -19.00 -6.35
N GLY A 140 -8.11 -19.78 -6.24
CA GLY A 140 -8.06 -21.25 -6.27
C GLY A 140 -8.13 -21.93 -4.90
N GLN A 141 -8.27 -21.17 -3.80
CA GLN A 141 -8.50 -21.76 -2.49
C GLN A 141 -9.88 -22.43 -2.43
N THR A 142 -9.95 -23.55 -1.70
CA THR A 142 -11.17 -24.38 -1.61
C THR A 142 -11.77 -24.43 -0.21
N GLY A 143 -11.14 -23.77 0.78
CA GLY A 143 -11.60 -23.73 2.16
C GLY A 143 -12.98 -23.07 2.32
N THR A 144 -13.78 -23.56 3.26
CA THR A 144 -15.08 -22.95 3.55
C THR A 144 -14.89 -21.61 4.26
N PHE A 145 -15.89 -20.72 4.17
CA PHE A 145 -15.85 -19.46 4.91
C PHE A 145 -15.71 -19.68 6.42
N SER A 146 -16.34 -20.72 6.97
CA SER A 146 -16.24 -21.05 8.41
C SER A 146 -14.83 -21.43 8.83
N ASP A 147 -14.14 -22.24 8.02
CA ASP A 147 -12.76 -22.66 8.30
C ASP A 147 -11.80 -21.46 8.19
N TRP A 148 -11.96 -20.68 7.13
CA TRP A 148 -11.19 -19.45 6.90
C TRP A 148 -11.37 -18.44 8.05
N TYR A 149 -12.62 -18.20 8.47
CA TYR A 149 -12.92 -17.29 9.59
C TYR A 149 -12.34 -17.78 10.92
N ALA A 150 -12.33 -19.10 11.14
CA ALA A 150 -11.70 -19.67 12.33
C ALA A 150 -10.18 -19.42 12.35
N GLY A 151 -9.53 -19.33 11.19
CA GLY A 151 -8.12 -18.93 11.06
C GLY A 151 -7.91 -17.46 11.44
N VAL A 152 -8.71 -16.55 10.85
CA VAL A 152 -8.70 -15.12 11.20
C VAL A 152 -8.89 -14.90 12.71
N ALA A 153 -9.89 -15.55 13.31
CA ALA A 153 -10.20 -15.37 14.73
C ALA A 153 -9.09 -15.87 15.68
N ARG A 154 -8.13 -16.65 15.17
CA ARG A 154 -6.97 -17.12 15.94
C ARG A 154 -5.73 -16.25 15.74
N HIS A 155 -5.78 -15.23 14.88
CA HIS A 155 -4.62 -14.46 14.41
C HIS A 155 -3.52 -15.39 13.88
N ASP A 156 -3.88 -16.28 12.95
CA ASP A 156 -2.92 -17.15 12.28
C ASP A 156 -2.19 -16.40 11.16
N ASP A 157 -1.08 -15.74 11.50
CA ASP A 157 -0.25 -14.96 10.56
C ASP A 157 0.66 -15.81 9.66
N SER A 158 0.61 -17.15 9.80
CA SER A 158 1.38 -18.06 8.95
C SER A 158 0.90 -18.04 7.50
N ASP A 159 -0.37 -17.71 7.29
CA ASP A 159 -0.93 -17.40 5.98
C ASP A 159 -0.78 -15.90 5.68
N TRP A 160 -0.03 -15.57 4.63
CA TRP A 160 0.19 -14.19 4.19
C TRP A 160 -1.13 -13.46 3.90
N GLN A 161 -2.20 -14.18 3.56
CA GLN A 161 -3.53 -13.64 3.31
C GLN A 161 -4.17 -13.10 4.59
N LEU A 162 -3.81 -13.67 5.74
CA LEU A 162 -4.39 -13.35 7.04
C LEU A 162 -3.64 -12.28 7.82
N ARG A 163 -2.40 -11.94 7.44
CA ARG A 163 -1.49 -10.98 8.13
C ARG A 163 -2.04 -9.56 8.36
N TRP A 164 -3.23 -9.24 7.84
CA TRP A 164 -3.88 -7.94 7.97
C TRP A 164 -5.03 -7.96 8.98
N PHE A 165 -5.36 -9.11 9.58
CA PHE A 165 -6.53 -9.32 10.44
C PHE A 165 -6.21 -9.76 11.88
#